data_AF-A0A286H1G1-F1
#
_entry.id   AF-A0A286H1G1-F1
#
_cell.length_a   1.000
_cell.length_b   1.000
_cell.length_c   1.000
_cell.angle_alpha   90.00
_cell.angle_beta   90.00
_cell.angle_gamma   90.00
#
_symmetry.space_group_name_H-M   'P 1'
#
loop_
_entity.id
_entity.type
_entity.pdbx_description
1 polymer ?
#
loop_
_entity_poly.entity_id
_entity_poly.type
_entity_poly.pdbx_seq_one_letter_code
_entity_poly.pdbx_strand_id
1 'polypeptide(L)'
;MTDFTPTPLPAAVRHELCAAAAAFLDGLDDDRRRRAQYPLDGPARRDWHYFPRLDQPGLRLAEMDGPQREVARRLLRTALSERGLAKAEAIMRLETLVRRMEEESVYHPDNYSFAVFGQPSDDTPWGWRIDGHHLSLTMVATPDGDLTVTPHFMGANPAEVHGGDLDGTRPLAEEMDRAFGLLDGLDQGERAQAIIADRSMGDILTGPAASPLWRLPKGWRRRICPRPGARASCGWSQLTPTACAPTWRSVSWRGCGRRGSSGCTSPGPVR
;
A
#
# COMPACT_ATOMS: atom_id res chain seq x y z
N MET A 1 -26.14 -13.70 -11.71
CA MET A 1 -25.06 -13.26 -10.80
C MET A 1 -24.86 -14.37 -9.80
N THR A 2 -23.63 -14.82 -9.59
CA THR A 2 -23.28 -15.55 -8.37
C THR A 2 -23.35 -14.56 -7.21
N ASP A 3 -23.99 -14.95 -6.11
CA ASP A 3 -24.08 -14.09 -4.93
C ASP A 3 -22.75 -14.19 -4.17
N PHE A 4 -22.03 -13.08 -4.05
CA PHE A 4 -20.74 -13.05 -3.36
C PHE A 4 -20.96 -12.69 -1.90
N THR A 5 -21.55 -13.61 -1.16
CA THR A 5 -21.52 -13.58 0.31
C THR A 5 -20.07 -13.74 0.75
N PRO A 6 -19.47 -12.78 1.48
CA PRO A 6 -18.14 -12.97 2.04
C PRO A 6 -18.18 -14.14 3.02
N THR A 7 -17.27 -15.10 2.88
CA THR A 7 -17.10 -16.15 3.90
C THR A 7 -16.51 -15.50 5.15
N PRO A 8 -17.17 -15.60 6.33
CA PRO A 8 -16.62 -15.05 7.57
C PRO A 8 -15.28 -15.70 7.91
N LEU A 9 -14.39 -14.95 8.57
CA LEU A 9 -13.14 -15.52 9.08
C LEU A 9 -13.44 -16.68 10.05
N PRO A 10 -12.83 -17.87 9.85
CA PRO A 10 -12.93 -18.97 10.79
C PRO A 10 -12.50 -18.54 12.19
N ALA A 11 -13.25 -18.95 13.23
CA ALA A 11 -13.04 -18.49 14.59
C ALA A 11 -11.58 -18.71 15.09
N ALA A 12 -10.94 -19.83 14.70
CA ALA A 12 -9.53 -20.08 15.00
C ALA A 12 -8.59 -18.98 14.44
N VAL A 13 -8.78 -18.55 13.18
CA VAL A 13 -7.97 -17.50 12.55
C VAL A 13 -8.17 -16.15 13.25
N ARG A 14 -9.39 -15.86 13.71
CA ARG A 14 -9.68 -14.63 14.48
C ARG A 14 -9.00 -14.66 15.86
N HIS A 15 -9.09 -15.80 16.53
CA HIS A 15 -8.47 -16.01 17.84
C HIS A 15 -6.95 -15.95 17.77
N GLU A 16 -6.33 -16.55 16.75
CA GLU A 16 -4.89 -16.44 16.48
C GLU A 16 -4.47 -14.99 16.21
N LEU A 17 -5.25 -14.25 15.40
CA LEU A 17 -5.00 -12.82 15.11
C LEU A 17 -5.16 -11.94 16.37
N CYS A 18 -6.17 -12.23 17.20
CA CYS A 18 -6.41 -11.61 18.49
C CYS A 18 -5.23 -11.84 19.45
N ALA A 19 -4.81 -13.10 19.62
CA ALA A 19 -3.67 -13.48 20.46
C ALA A 19 -2.34 -12.88 19.96
N ALA A 20 -2.15 -12.78 18.64
CA ALA A 20 -0.97 -12.14 18.06
C ALA A 20 -0.92 -10.63 18.36
N ALA A 21 -2.06 -9.92 18.29
CA ALA A 21 -2.14 -8.50 18.59
C ALA A 21 -2.09 -8.19 20.09
N ALA A 22 -2.69 -9.04 20.94
CA ALA A 22 -2.56 -8.96 22.40
C ALA A 22 -1.09 -9.10 22.81
N ALA A 23 -0.43 -10.19 22.36
CA ALA A 23 0.98 -10.43 22.65
C ALA A 23 1.91 -9.34 22.10
N PHE A 24 1.53 -8.63 21.03
CA PHE A 24 2.25 -7.42 20.59
C PHE A 24 2.16 -6.30 21.62
N LEU A 25 0.95 -5.95 22.08
CA LEU A 25 0.78 -4.89 23.09
C LEU A 25 1.37 -5.24 24.46
N ASP A 26 1.37 -6.52 24.83
CA ASP A 26 1.85 -6.99 26.13
C ASP A 26 3.37 -7.21 26.16
N GLY A 27 4.03 -7.18 24.99
CA GLY A 27 5.49 -7.12 24.85
C GLY A 27 6.08 -5.70 24.92
N LEU A 28 5.24 -4.68 25.16
CA LEU A 28 5.64 -3.26 25.21
C LEU A 28 5.58 -2.72 26.64
N ASP A 29 6.53 -1.85 27.00
CA ASP A 29 6.40 -1.00 28.17
C ASP A 29 5.24 0.00 28.04
N ASP A 30 4.80 0.60 29.15
CA ASP A 30 3.65 1.50 29.18
C ASP A 30 3.73 2.67 28.18
N ASP A 31 4.92 3.17 27.83
CA ASP A 31 5.05 4.26 26.87
C ASP A 31 4.90 3.77 25.44
N ARG A 32 5.65 2.74 25.08
CA ARG A 32 5.50 2.03 23.80
C ARG A 32 4.05 1.56 23.59
N ARG A 33 3.39 1.07 24.65
CA ARG A 33 1.99 0.61 24.62
C ARG A 33 1.01 1.76 24.40
N ARG A 34 1.18 2.92 25.08
CA ARG A 34 0.42 4.16 24.81
C ARG A 34 0.60 4.68 23.39
N ARG A 35 1.78 4.48 22.79
CA ARG A 35 2.09 4.89 21.42
C ARG A 35 1.61 3.89 20.37
N ALA A 36 1.43 2.63 20.73
CA ALA A 36 0.93 1.59 19.84
C ALA A 36 -0.61 1.44 19.84
N GLN A 37 -1.29 1.69 20.97
CA GLN A 37 -2.73 1.45 21.12
C GLN A 37 -3.56 2.75 21.08
N TYR A 38 -4.62 2.77 20.26
CA TYR A 38 -5.54 3.90 20.06
C TYR A 38 -7.01 3.47 20.13
N PRO A 39 -7.98 4.39 20.33
CA PRO A 39 -9.41 4.11 20.18
C PRO A 39 -9.79 3.71 18.75
N LEU A 40 -10.74 2.78 18.58
CA LEU A 40 -11.16 2.26 17.28
C LEU A 40 -11.90 3.28 16.39
N ASP A 41 -12.62 4.21 16.99
CA ASP A 41 -13.31 5.31 16.31
C ASP A 41 -12.44 6.57 16.14
N GLY A 42 -11.28 6.61 16.80
CA GLY A 42 -10.39 7.76 16.91
C GLY A 42 -9.74 8.26 15.61
N PRO A 43 -9.13 9.45 15.63
CA PRO A 43 -8.56 10.09 14.43
C PRO A 43 -7.39 9.30 13.85
N ALA A 44 -6.55 8.67 14.69
CA ALA A 44 -5.36 7.92 14.27
C ALA A 44 -5.66 6.83 13.22
N ARG A 45 -6.82 6.16 13.27
CA ARG A 45 -7.20 5.15 12.26
C ARG A 45 -7.43 5.75 10.86
N ARG A 46 -7.71 7.05 10.76
CA ARG A 46 -7.90 7.78 9.49
C ARG A 46 -6.64 8.49 9.00
N ASP A 47 -5.65 8.67 9.86
CA ASP A 47 -4.31 9.19 9.53
C ASP A 47 -3.44 8.04 9.01
N TRP A 48 -3.51 7.75 7.71
CA TRP A 48 -2.78 6.67 7.01
C TRP A 48 -2.17 7.22 5.71
N HIS A 49 -0.94 6.79 5.39
CA HIS A 49 -0.18 7.30 4.25
C HIS A 49 0.74 6.23 3.66
N TYR A 50 1.09 6.37 2.38
CA TYR A 50 2.05 5.49 1.66
C TYR A 50 3.37 6.18 1.29
N PHE A 51 3.50 7.47 1.58
CA PHE A 51 4.70 8.27 1.33
C PHE A 51 5.65 8.22 2.54
N PRO A 52 6.96 8.53 2.41
CA PRO A 52 7.90 8.39 3.52
C PRO A 52 7.58 9.40 4.64
N ARG A 53 7.31 8.91 5.85
CA ARG A 53 6.98 9.70 7.04
C ARG A 53 7.48 9.01 8.31
N LEU A 54 7.77 9.78 9.37
CA LEU A 54 8.29 9.26 10.66
C LEU A 54 7.38 9.53 11.86
N ASP A 55 6.50 10.53 11.77
CA ASP A 55 5.51 10.97 12.78
C ASP A 55 4.16 10.23 12.69
N GLN A 56 4.07 9.18 11.87
CA GLN A 56 2.85 8.39 11.68
C GLN A 56 2.43 7.62 12.94
N PRO A 57 1.11 7.45 13.20
CA PRO A 57 0.61 6.74 14.38
C PRO A 57 1.17 5.32 14.53
N GLY A 58 1.31 4.88 15.78
CA GLY A 58 1.88 3.58 16.15
C GLY A 58 3.33 3.63 16.64
N LEU A 59 3.94 2.46 16.72
CA LEU A 59 5.34 2.26 17.09
C LEU A 59 6.10 1.69 15.89
N ARG A 60 7.20 2.34 15.48
CA ARG A 60 8.07 1.84 14.39
C ARG A 60 8.93 0.67 14.84
N LEU A 61 9.22 -0.27 13.93
CA LEU A 61 10.15 -1.38 14.18
C LEU A 61 11.54 -0.87 14.64
N ALA A 62 11.97 0.32 14.19
CA ALA A 62 13.22 0.97 14.59
C ALA A 62 13.26 1.40 16.07
N GLU A 63 12.12 1.43 16.76
CA GLU A 63 11.97 1.80 18.18
C GLU A 63 11.75 0.59 19.10
N MET A 64 11.71 -0.61 18.49
CA MET A 64 11.53 -1.90 19.14
C MET A 64 12.86 -2.64 19.28
N ASP A 65 13.00 -3.45 20.34
CA ASP A 65 14.13 -4.37 20.46
C ASP A 65 14.02 -5.58 19.49
N GLY A 66 14.84 -6.62 19.69
CA GLY A 66 14.79 -7.84 18.89
C GLY A 66 13.49 -8.64 19.11
N PRO A 67 13.19 -9.08 20.35
CA PRO A 67 11.93 -9.74 20.70
C PRO A 67 10.68 -9.00 20.23
N GLN A 68 10.58 -7.69 20.49
CA GLN A 68 9.44 -6.85 20.09
C GLN A 68 9.24 -6.84 18.56
N ARG A 69 10.32 -6.73 17.78
CA ARG A 69 10.24 -6.80 16.30
C ARG A 69 9.73 -8.13 15.80
N GLU A 70 10.12 -9.26 16.40
CA GLU A 70 9.60 -10.56 15.95
C GLU A 70 8.14 -10.78 16.36
N VAL A 71 7.70 -10.22 17.50
CA VAL A 71 6.26 -10.24 17.84
C VAL A 71 5.43 -9.39 16.86
N ALA A 72 5.91 -8.19 16.49
CA ALA A 72 5.26 -7.37 15.45
C ALA A 72 5.23 -8.09 14.08
N ARG A 73 6.32 -8.75 13.68
CA ARG A 73 6.36 -9.58 12.47
C ARG A 73 5.45 -10.81 12.56
N ARG A 74 5.26 -11.40 13.74
CA ARG A 74 4.28 -12.47 13.96
C ARG A 74 2.84 -11.99 13.72
N LEU A 75 2.46 -10.79 14.19
CA LEU A 75 1.15 -10.20 13.88
C LEU A 75 0.94 -10.04 12.36
N LEU A 76 1.93 -9.51 11.65
CA LEU A 76 1.89 -9.40 10.18
C LEU A 76 1.75 -10.77 9.49
N ARG A 77 2.47 -11.79 9.99
CA ARG A 77 2.48 -13.17 9.49
C ARG A 77 1.17 -13.93 9.74
N THR A 78 0.52 -13.71 10.88
CA THR A 78 -0.81 -14.28 11.19
C THR A 78 -1.91 -13.64 10.35
N ALA A 79 -1.77 -12.36 10.00
CA ALA A 79 -2.79 -11.61 9.28
C ALA A 79 -2.75 -11.73 7.74
N LEU A 80 -1.69 -12.30 7.17
CA LEU A 80 -1.48 -12.40 5.73
C LEU A 80 -1.24 -13.85 5.29
N SER A 81 -1.73 -14.20 4.10
CA SER A 81 -1.29 -15.43 3.42
C SER A 81 0.20 -15.34 3.09
N GLU A 82 0.86 -16.49 2.87
CA GLU A 82 2.28 -16.57 2.50
C GLU A 82 2.63 -15.61 1.34
N ARG A 83 1.77 -15.58 0.31
CA ARG A 83 1.83 -14.64 -0.81
C ARG A 83 1.78 -13.18 -0.36
N GLY A 84 0.84 -12.82 0.52
CA GLY A 84 0.66 -11.46 1.02
C GLY A 84 1.85 -11.00 1.86
N LEU A 85 2.35 -11.89 2.73
CA LEU A 85 3.52 -11.64 3.56
C LEU A 85 4.78 -11.46 2.71
N ALA A 86 5.04 -12.37 1.77
CA ALA A 86 6.20 -12.28 0.87
C ALA A 86 6.22 -10.97 0.07
N LYS A 87 5.05 -10.39 -0.24
CA LYS A 87 4.94 -9.07 -0.87
C LYS A 87 5.25 -7.95 0.11
N ALA A 88 4.63 -7.94 1.29
CA ALA A 88 4.93 -6.95 2.33
C ALA A 88 6.43 -6.93 2.68
N GLU A 89 7.04 -8.09 2.94
CA GLU A 89 8.47 -8.23 3.24
C GLU A 89 9.38 -7.87 2.06
N ALA A 90 8.96 -8.11 0.81
CA ALA A 90 9.70 -7.64 -0.37
C ALA A 90 9.66 -6.12 -0.50
N ILE A 91 8.49 -5.50 -0.30
CA ILE A 91 8.32 -4.03 -0.32
C ILE A 91 9.17 -3.39 0.78
N MET A 92 9.07 -3.87 2.01
CA MET A 92 9.88 -3.40 3.15
C MET A 92 11.39 -3.55 2.90
N ARG A 93 11.82 -4.55 2.12
CA ARG A 93 13.24 -4.78 1.76
C ARG A 93 13.72 -3.83 0.65
N LEU A 94 12.85 -3.39 -0.26
CA LEU A 94 13.20 -2.43 -1.32
C LEU A 94 13.64 -1.07 -0.76
N GLU A 95 13.21 -0.71 0.45
CA GLU A 95 13.71 0.49 1.17
C GLU A 95 15.24 0.56 1.26
N THR A 96 15.93 -0.60 1.33
CA THR A 96 17.40 -0.64 1.31
C THR A 96 17.99 -0.14 -0.01
N LEU A 97 17.27 -0.29 -1.13
CA LEU A 97 17.65 0.17 -2.46
C LEU A 97 17.23 1.64 -2.66
N VAL A 98 16.00 2.02 -2.26
CA VAL A 98 15.54 3.42 -2.33
C VAL A 98 16.47 4.34 -1.53
N ARG A 99 16.89 3.92 -0.34
CA ARG A 99 17.90 4.64 0.46
C ARG A 99 19.23 4.87 -0.26
N ARG A 100 19.63 4.00 -1.18
CA ARG A 100 20.85 4.15 -2.01
C ARG A 100 20.63 4.99 -3.27
N MET A 101 19.37 5.24 -3.66
CA MET A 101 19.00 6.03 -4.83
C MET A 101 18.71 7.49 -4.49
N GLU A 102 18.00 7.73 -3.38
CA GLU A 102 17.58 9.08 -2.95
C GLU A 102 18.44 9.64 -1.80
N GLU A 103 19.37 8.85 -1.25
CA GLU A 103 20.31 9.17 -0.16
C GLU A 103 19.68 9.57 1.21
N GLU A 104 18.36 9.63 1.34
CA GLU A 104 17.67 10.02 2.59
C GLU A 104 17.47 8.86 3.59
N SER A 105 17.60 9.17 4.89
CA SER A 105 17.48 8.20 6.00
C SER A 105 16.04 7.77 6.33
N VAL A 106 15.03 8.42 5.73
CA VAL A 106 13.62 8.07 5.90
C VAL A 106 13.28 6.71 5.26
N TYR A 107 14.01 6.31 4.22
CA TYR A 107 13.88 5.02 3.57
C TYR A 107 14.59 3.93 4.39
N HIS A 108 13.83 3.10 5.10
CA HIS A 108 14.40 2.03 5.93
C HIS A 108 13.42 0.87 6.18
N PRO A 109 13.86 -0.40 6.12
CA PRO A 109 13.00 -1.57 6.41
C PRO A 109 12.38 -1.59 7.81
N ASP A 110 12.97 -0.85 8.77
CA ASP A 110 12.44 -0.74 10.13
C ASP A 110 11.65 0.58 10.39
N ASN A 111 11.42 1.43 9.38
CA ASN A 111 10.59 2.65 9.53
C ASN A 111 9.08 2.39 9.41
N TYR A 112 8.65 1.15 9.23
CA TYR A 112 7.23 0.77 9.25
C TYR A 112 6.69 0.78 10.68
N SER A 113 5.52 1.39 10.86
CA SER A 113 4.82 1.59 12.13
C SER A 113 3.70 0.58 12.32
N PHE A 114 3.61 0.01 13.52
CA PHE A 114 2.52 -0.87 13.95
C PHE A 114 1.60 -0.15 14.94
N ALA A 115 0.30 -0.17 14.67
CA ALA A 115 -0.74 0.39 15.54
C ALA A 115 -1.87 -0.63 15.79
N VAL A 116 -2.49 -0.57 16.97
CA VAL A 116 -3.68 -1.35 17.35
C VAL A 116 -4.82 -0.38 17.71
N PHE A 117 -6.03 -0.73 17.31
CA PHE A 117 -7.23 0.09 17.38
C PHE A 117 -8.32 -0.63 18.19
N GLY A 118 -8.64 -0.12 19.37
CA GLY A 118 -9.41 -0.84 20.39
C GLY A 118 -8.53 -1.83 21.18
N GLN A 119 -9.18 -2.75 21.89
CA GLN A 119 -8.53 -3.85 22.61
C GLN A 119 -8.73 -5.15 21.81
N PRO A 120 -7.66 -5.93 21.51
CA PRO A 120 -7.80 -7.24 20.89
C PRO A 120 -8.77 -8.13 21.67
N SER A 121 -9.75 -8.68 20.96
CA SER A 121 -10.91 -9.38 21.51
C SER A 121 -11.55 -10.28 20.46
N ASP A 122 -12.15 -11.39 20.89
CA ASP A 122 -13.05 -12.20 20.03
C ASP A 122 -14.51 -11.73 20.13
N ASP A 123 -14.88 -11.01 21.21
CA ASP A 123 -16.25 -10.58 21.55
C ASP A 123 -16.57 -9.13 21.18
N THR A 124 -15.57 -8.31 20.84
CA THR A 124 -15.75 -6.90 20.49
C THR A 124 -14.94 -6.51 19.25
N PRO A 125 -15.44 -5.60 18.38
CA PRO A 125 -14.67 -5.10 17.25
C PRO A 125 -13.35 -4.45 17.66
N TRP A 126 -12.29 -4.76 16.94
CA TRP A 126 -10.96 -4.16 17.07
C TRP A 126 -10.25 -4.18 15.72
N GLY A 127 -9.08 -3.54 15.64
CA GLY A 127 -8.27 -3.57 14.44
C GLY A 127 -6.79 -3.34 14.70
N TRP A 128 -5.98 -3.44 13.65
CA TRP A 128 -4.57 -3.12 13.67
C TRP A 128 -4.13 -2.58 12.31
N ARG A 129 -2.93 -2.00 12.24
CA ARG A 129 -2.37 -1.46 11.01
C ARG A 129 -0.85 -1.58 10.98
N ILE A 130 -0.32 -1.84 9.78
CA ILE A 130 1.07 -1.53 9.40
C ILE A 130 1.07 -0.40 8.37
N ASP A 131 1.81 0.67 8.63
CA ASP A 131 2.01 1.82 7.73
C ASP A 131 3.51 2.07 7.49
N GLY A 132 3.84 2.55 6.29
CA GLY A 132 5.13 3.10 5.94
C GLY A 132 5.25 3.34 4.42
N HIS A 133 6.47 3.56 3.95
CA HIS A 133 6.70 3.82 2.53
C HIS A 133 6.23 2.63 1.67
N HIS A 134 5.33 2.91 0.73
CA HIS A 134 4.64 1.94 -0.14
C HIS A 134 3.84 0.80 0.53
N LEU A 135 3.58 0.82 1.84
CA LEU A 135 2.74 -0.19 2.52
C LEU A 135 1.79 0.47 3.52
N SER A 136 0.48 0.28 3.36
CA SER A 136 -0.51 0.73 4.35
C SER A 136 -1.65 -0.31 4.40
N LEU A 137 -1.65 -1.19 5.40
CA LEU A 137 -2.64 -2.25 5.56
C LEU A 137 -3.37 -2.04 6.89
N THR A 138 -4.61 -1.54 6.84
CA THR A 138 -5.48 -1.43 8.03
C THR A 138 -6.50 -2.56 8.02
N MET A 139 -6.52 -3.36 9.07
CA MET A 139 -7.50 -4.43 9.27
C MET A 139 -8.40 -4.10 10.46
N VAL A 140 -9.71 -4.36 10.31
CA VAL A 140 -10.70 -4.35 11.40
C VAL A 140 -11.46 -5.65 11.35
N ALA A 141 -11.48 -6.38 12.48
CA ALA A 141 -12.17 -7.64 12.66
C ALA A 141 -13.36 -7.49 13.62
N THR A 142 -14.39 -8.31 13.44
CA THR A 142 -15.62 -8.29 14.26
C THR A 142 -16.00 -9.69 14.77
N PRO A 143 -16.86 -9.80 15.81
CA PRO A 143 -17.19 -11.07 16.47
C PRO A 143 -18.00 -12.06 15.60
N ASP A 144 -18.80 -11.55 14.67
CA ASP A 144 -19.50 -12.32 13.64
C ASP A 144 -18.54 -12.84 12.55
N GLY A 145 -17.36 -12.24 12.42
CA GLY A 145 -16.27 -12.71 11.58
C GLY A 145 -16.06 -11.94 10.28
N ASP A 146 -16.70 -10.78 10.10
CA ASP A 146 -16.32 -9.85 9.04
C ASP A 146 -14.87 -9.36 9.25
N LEU A 147 -14.12 -9.27 8.15
CA LEU A 147 -12.80 -8.62 8.12
C LEU A 147 -12.82 -7.50 7.08
N THR A 148 -12.67 -6.26 7.53
CA THR A 148 -12.48 -5.11 6.65
C THR A 148 -10.99 -4.79 6.52
N VAL A 149 -10.45 -4.86 5.29
CA VAL A 149 -9.06 -4.49 4.99
C VAL A 149 -9.03 -3.18 4.20
N THR A 150 -9.24 -2.05 4.87
CA THR A 150 -9.27 -0.72 4.25
C THR A 150 -8.70 0.36 5.18
N PRO A 151 -7.73 1.19 4.73
CA PRO A 151 -6.99 1.10 3.46
C PRO A 151 -6.23 -0.23 3.28
N HIS A 152 -6.13 -0.64 2.02
CA HIS A 152 -5.20 -1.67 1.56
C HIS A 152 -4.33 -1.05 0.46
N PHE A 153 -3.10 -0.69 0.80
CA PHE A 153 -2.11 -0.18 -0.13
C PHE A 153 -0.86 -1.05 -0.11
N MET A 154 -0.45 -1.49 -1.29
CA MET A 154 0.87 -2.06 -1.58
C MET A 154 1.36 -1.39 -2.87
N GLY A 155 2.56 -0.80 -2.82
CA GLY A 155 3.30 -0.30 -3.97
C GLY A 155 4.70 -0.90 -4.00
N ALA A 156 5.48 -0.64 -5.06
CA ALA A 156 6.88 -1.03 -5.12
C ALA A 156 7.69 0.02 -5.88
N ASN A 157 8.80 0.47 -5.29
CA ASN A 157 9.77 1.35 -5.92
C ASN A 157 11.19 0.76 -5.74
N PRO A 158 11.87 0.36 -6.82
CA PRO A 158 11.35 0.21 -8.18
C PRO A 158 10.29 -0.91 -8.26
N ALA A 159 9.48 -0.91 -9.32
CA ALA A 159 8.50 -1.98 -9.57
C ALA A 159 9.14 -3.31 -9.98
N GLU A 160 10.33 -3.24 -10.58
CA GLU A 160 11.20 -4.34 -10.96
C GLU A 160 12.65 -3.92 -10.69
N VAL A 161 13.42 -4.73 -9.95
CA VAL A 161 14.84 -4.46 -9.67
C VAL A 161 15.70 -5.02 -10.79
N HIS A 162 16.71 -4.24 -11.20
CA HIS A 162 17.75 -4.66 -12.15
C HIS A 162 19.14 -4.50 -11.51
N GLY A 163 19.83 -5.61 -11.31
CA GLY A 163 21.18 -5.70 -10.75
C GLY A 163 21.28 -5.68 -9.22
N GLY A 164 22.43 -6.14 -8.72
CA GLY A 164 22.73 -6.25 -7.28
C GLY A 164 21.97 -7.37 -6.57
N ASP A 165 22.06 -7.40 -5.24
CA ASP A 165 21.57 -8.50 -4.38
C ASP A 165 20.04 -8.72 -4.40
N LEU A 166 19.29 -7.86 -5.11
CA LEU A 166 17.84 -7.88 -5.23
C LEU A 166 17.35 -8.03 -6.68
N ASP A 167 18.25 -8.32 -7.64
CA ASP A 167 17.93 -8.44 -9.07
C ASP A 167 16.71 -9.34 -9.35
N GLY A 168 15.88 -8.94 -10.30
CA GLY A 168 14.62 -9.64 -10.64
C GLY A 168 13.49 -9.53 -9.61
N THR A 169 13.67 -8.82 -8.48
CA THR A 169 12.60 -8.62 -7.49
C THR A 169 11.46 -7.78 -8.10
N ARG A 170 10.27 -8.40 -8.24
CA ARG A 170 9.02 -7.80 -8.75
C ARG A 170 7.86 -8.04 -7.75
N PRO A 171 7.71 -7.27 -6.66
CA PRO A 171 6.76 -7.61 -5.58
C PRO A 171 5.29 -7.68 -6.04
N LEU A 172 4.92 -6.84 -7.00
CA LEU A 172 3.57 -6.73 -7.55
C LEU A 172 3.46 -7.27 -8.99
N ALA A 173 4.35 -8.20 -9.36
CA ALA A 173 4.44 -8.82 -10.68
C ALA A 173 3.07 -9.15 -11.29
N GLU A 174 2.29 -10.00 -10.63
CA GLU A 174 1.01 -10.46 -11.19
C GLU A 174 -0.08 -9.38 -11.25
N GLU A 175 -0.12 -8.45 -10.30
CA GLU A 175 -1.10 -7.36 -10.33
C GLU A 175 -0.78 -6.39 -11.47
N MET A 176 0.50 -6.10 -11.68
CA MET A 176 1.00 -5.30 -12.80
C MET A 176 0.81 -5.99 -14.15
N ASP A 177 1.20 -7.26 -14.26
CA ASP A 177 1.11 -8.04 -15.50
C ASP A 177 -0.37 -8.30 -15.89
N ARG A 178 -1.29 -8.46 -14.92
CA ARG A 178 -2.74 -8.48 -15.18
C ARG A 178 -3.29 -7.12 -15.59
N ALA A 179 -2.81 -6.02 -15.01
CA ALA A 179 -3.24 -4.67 -15.40
C ALA A 179 -2.82 -4.32 -16.84
N PHE A 180 -1.62 -4.72 -17.26
CA PHE A 180 -1.19 -4.58 -18.66
C PHE A 180 -1.93 -5.55 -19.59
N GLY A 181 -2.12 -6.82 -19.18
CA GLY A 181 -2.92 -7.78 -19.95
C GLY A 181 -4.37 -7.31 -20.20
N LEU A 182 -4.97 -6.57 -19.26
CA LEU A 182 -6.26 -5.90 -19.46
C LEU A 182 -6.16 -4.75 -20.49
N LEU A 183 -5.14 -3.88 -20.37
CA LEU A 183 -4.94 -2.72 -21.26
C LEU A 183 -4.59 -3.10 -22.72
N ASP A 184 -3.93 -4.23 -22.91
CA ASP A 184 -3.61 -4.78 -24.24
C ASP A 184 -4.75 -5.62 -24.83
N GLY A 185 -5.76 -5.97 -24.03
CA GLY A 185 -7.01 -6.59 -24.47
C GLY A 185 -8.12 -5.61 -24.89
N LEU A 186 -7.91 -4.29 -24.72
CA LEU A 186 -8.87 -3.25 -25.11
C LEU A 186 -8.80 -2.93 -26.61
N ASP A 187 -9.95 -2.63 -27.22
CA ASP A 187 -9.97 -2.10 -28.60
C ASP A 187 -9.43 -0.66 -28.70
N GLN A 188 -9.22 -0.15 -29.93
CA GLN A 188 -8.66 1.19 -30.13
C GLN A 188 -9.49 2.32 -29.49
N GLY A 189 -10.83 2.22 -29.49
CA GLY A 189 -11.74 3.19 -28.91
C GLY A 189 -11.88 3.07 -27.40
N GLU A 190 -11.85 1.85 -26.86
CA GLU A 190 -11.77 1.59 -25.42
C GLU A 190 -10.44 2.09 -24.84
N ARG A 191 -9.33 1.76 -25.51
CA ARG A 191 -7.97 2.19 -25.12
C ARG A 191 -7.84 3.71 -25.17
N ALA A 192 -8.44 4.38 -26.16
CA ALA A 192 -8.51 5.84 -26.24
C ALA A 192 -9.39 6.49 -25.13
N GLN A 193 -10.25 5.73 -24.45
CA GLN A 193 -10.97 6.19 -23.25
C GLN A 193 -10.27 5.82 -21.94
N ALA A 194 -9.52 4.73 -21.92
CA ALA A 194 -8.72 4.31 -20.77
C ALA A 194 -7.48 5.21 -20.57
N ILE A 195 -6.78 5.53 -21.67
CA ILE A 195 -5.59 6.40 -21.67
C ILE A 195 -6.00 7.85 -21.44
N ILE A 196 -5.60 8.42 -20.29
CA ILE A 196 -5.81 9.83 -19.93
C ILE A 196 -4.53 10.69 -20.01
N ALA A 197 -3.37 10.07 -20.26
CA ALA A 197 -2.09 10.76 -20.43
C ALA A 197 -1.13 9.96 -21.35
N ASP A 198 -0.26 10.68 -22.07
CA ASP A 198 0.82 10.15 -22.90
C ASP A 198 1.99 9.57 -22.08
N ARG A 199 2.15 10.06 -20.85
CA ARG A 199 3.22 9.73 -19.90
C ARG A 199 2.66 9.59 -18.49
N SER A 200 3.45 8.99 -17.60
CA SER A 200 3.13 8.99 -16.17
C SER A 200 2.98 10.42 -15.65
N MET A 201 1.97 10.65 -14.81
CA MET A 201 1.69 11.94 -14.17
C MET A 201 2.56 12.19 -12.92
N GLY A 202 3.48 11.28 -12.61
CA GLY A 202 4.47 11.40 -11.53
C GLY A 202 4.01 10.90 -10.17
N ASP A 203 2.70 10.91 -9.88
CA ASP A 203 2.12 10.44 -8.61
C ASP A 203 0.67 9.92 -8.82
N ILE A 204 0.11 9.29 -7.81
CA ILE A 204 -1.22 8.67 -7.75
C ILE A 204 -2.29 9.75 -7.57
N LEU A 205 -3.13 9.96 -8.59
CA LEU A 205 -4.20 10.98 -8.58
C LEU A 205 -5.27 10.80 -7.48
N THR A 206 -5.30 9.64 -6.80
CA THR A 206 -6.30 9.25 -5.80
C THR A 206 -5.68 8.96 -4.43
N GLY A 207 -4.64 9.71 -4.04
CA GLY A 207 -4.01 9.61 -2.72
C GLY A 207 -4.92 9.99 -1.54
N PRO A 208 -4.45 9.87 -0.28
CA PRO A 208 -5.29 9.97 0.93
C PRO A 208 -6.01 11.31 1.11
N ALA A 209 -5.48 12.38 0.50
CA ALA A 209 -6.02 13.74 0.52
C ALA A 209 -6.67 14.17 -0.81
N ALA A 210 -6.88 13.26 -1.76
CA ALA A 210 -7.39 13.59 -3.08
C ALA A 210 -8.91 13.91 -3.06
N SER A 211 -9.28 15.11 -3.52
CA SER A 211 -10.68 15.50 -3.73
C SER A 211 -11.38 14.61 -4.76
N PRO A 212 -12.71 14.39 -4.65
CA PRO A 212 -13.43 13.38 -5.43
C PRO A 212 -13.52 13.69 -6.93
N LEU A 213 -12.52 13.19 -7.68
CA LEU A 213 -12.64 12.46 -8.96
C LEU A 213 -13.55 12.98 -10.09
N TRP A 214 -13.89 14.27 -10.11
CA TRP A 214 -14.77 14.84 -11.13
C TRP A 214 -14.19 14.87 -12.55
N ARG A 215 -12.89 14.55 -12.73
CA ARG A 215 -12.17 14.59 -14.02
C ARG A 215 -11.96 13.25 -14.74
N LEU A 216 -12.46 12.13 -14.21
CA LEU A 216 -12.30 10.82 -14.87
C LEU A 216 -13.20 10.64 -16.12
N PRO A 217 -12.79 9.79 -17.10
CA PRO A 217 -13.58 9.44 -18.27
C PRO A 217 -14.99 8.97 -17.93
N LYS A 218 -15.97 9.26 -18.80
CA LYS A 218 -17.39 8.99 -18.50
C LYS A 218 -17.70 7.49 -18.33
N GLY A 219 -16.94 6.58 -18.95
CA GLY A 219 -17.07 5.13 -18.75
C GLY A 219 -16.80 4.67 -17.31
N TRP A 220 -15.97 5.39 -16.55
CA TRP A 220 -15.68 5.09 -15.14
C TRP A 220 -16.76 5.59 -14.16
N ARG A 221 -17.81 6.24 -14.67
CA ARG A 221 -18.93 6.74 -13.85
C ARG A 221 -20.03 5.68 -13.81
N ARG A 222 -20.05 4.86 -12.75
CA ARG A 222 -21.24 4.06 -12.41
C ARG A 222 -22.47 4.97 -12.47
N ARG A 223 -23.51 4.54 -13.21
CA ARG A 223 -24.83 5.17 -13.11
C ARG A 223 -25.40 4.84 -11.73
N ILE A 224 -25.21 5.74 -10.76
CA ILE A 224 -25.86 5.66 -9.45
C ILE A 224 -27.34 6.02 -9.66
N CYS A 225 -28.11 5.05 -10.16
CA CYS A 225 -29.56 5.13 -10.20
C CYS A 225 -30.07 4.71 -8.81
N PRO A 226 -30.83 5.55 -8.09
CA PRO A 226 -31.23 5.25 -6.73
C PRO A 226 -32.29 4.13 -6.70
N ARG A 227 -31.88 2.93 -6.28
CA ARG A 227 -32.77 1.92 -5.70
C ARG A 227 -32.32 1.64 -4.27
N PRO A 228 -33.22 1.64 -3.28
CA PRO A 228 -32.87 1.34 -1.91
C PRO A 228 -32.48 -0.14 -1.75
N GLY A 229 -31.33 -0.42 -1.14
CA GLY A 229 -30.92 -1.76 -0.71
C GLY A 229 -30.05 -2.57 -1.68
N ALA A 230 -28.76 -2.28 -1.75
CA ALA A 230 -27.67 -3.22 -2.09
C ALA A 230 -26.31 -2.65 -1.66
N ARG A 231 -25.34 -3.50 -1.28
CA ARG A 231 -23.99 -3.07 -0.85
C ARG A 231 -23.00 -2.94 -2.04
N ALA A 232 -21.82 -2.39 -1.78
CA ALA A 232 -20.89 -1.89 -2.80
C ALA A 232 -19.72 -2.84 -3.14
N SER A 233 -19.02 -2.55 -4.23
CA SER A 233 -17.67 -3.04 -4.52
C SER A 233 -16.89 -2.01 -5.35
N CYS A 234 -15.55 -2.00 -5.23
CA CYS A 234 -14.65 -0.99 -5.79
C CYS A 234 -13.50 -1.60 -6.61
N GLY A 235 -12.86 -0.80 -7.46
CA GLY A 235 -11.64 -1.13 -8.21
C GLY A 235 -11.12 0.08 -8.99
N TRP A 236 -9.79 0.19 -9.17
CA TRP A 236 -9.09 1.32 -9.82
C TRP A 236 -7.92 0.83 -10.71
N SER A 237 -7.29 1.72 -11.50
CA SER A 237 -6.49 1.37 -12.70
C SER A 237 -5.33 2.37 -13.01
N GLN A 238 -4.70 2.28 -14.22
CA GLN A 238 -3.79 3.25 -14.93
C GLN A 238 -2.28 2.91 -14.99
N LEU A 239 -1.41 3.28 -15.97
CA LEU A 239 -1.44 3.73 -17.42
C LEU A 239 0.03 3.94 -17.94
N THR A 240 0.45 4.19 -19.22
CA THR A 240 0.23 3.66 -20.62
C THR A 240 1.26 4.25 -21.64
N PRO A 241 1.45 3.72 -22.88
CA PRO A 241 2.74 3.78 -23.62
C PRO A 241 2.92 4.81 -24.78
N THR A 242 4.16 4.96 -25.25
CA THR A 242 4.50 5.21 -26.69
C THR A 242 5.90 4.67 -27.03
N ALA A 243 6.26 4.59 -28.33
CA ALA A 243 7.32 3.67 -28.80
C ALA A 243 8.40 4.28 -29.72
N CYS A 244 9.66 4.06 -29.33
CA CYS A 244 10.63 3.32 -30.14
C CYS A 244 11.14 2.17 -29.24
N ALA A 245 11.31 0.96 -29.79
CA ALA A 245 11.34 -0.26 -28.98
C ALA A 245 12.62 -0.43 -28.12
N PRO A 246 12.58 -1.14 -26.98
CA PRO A 246 11.48 -2.01 -26.52
C PRO A 246 10.94 -1.77 -25.09
N THR A 247 9.65 -2.09 -24.92
CA THR A 247 8.93 -2.47 -23.67
C THR A 247 8.69 -1.45 -22.54
N TRP A 248 7.57 -1.69 -21.86
CA TRP A 248 7.18 -1.11 -20.57
C TRP A 248 7.84 -1.74 -19.34
N ARG A 249 8.90 -2.54 -19.55
CA ARG A 249 9.59 -3.29 -18.49
C ARG A 249 10.60 -2.44 -17.71
N SER A 250 11.07 -1.33 -18.28
CA SER A 250 12.17 -0.54 -17.72
C SER A 250 11.79 0.93 -17.50
N VAL A 251 11.02 1.21 -16.44
CA VAL A 251 10.89 2.57 -15.88
C VAL A 251 11.93 2.73 -14.78
N SER A 252 13.15 3.14 -15.15
CA SER A 252 14.17 3.51 -14.16
C SER A 252 13.84 4.87 -13.57
N TRP A 253 13.54 4.90 -12.26
CA TRP A 253 13.42 6.16 -11.53
C TRP A 253 14.80 6.85 -11.51
N ARG A 254 14.83 8.12 -11.94
CA ARG A 254 15.92 9.03 -11.61
C ARG A 254 15.38 9.94 -10.51
N GLY A 255 16.10 10.02 -9.39
CA GLY A 255 15.63 10.66 -8.15
C GLY A 255 15.13 12.09 -8.33
N CYS A 256 14.30 12.53 -7.39
CA CYS A 256 13.53 13.77 -7.51
C CYS A 256 14.40 15.03 -7.29
N GLY A 257 15.27 15.30 -8.27
CA GLY A 257 16.22 16.41 -8.27
C GLY A 257 15.55 17.76 -7.99
N ARG A 258 15.99 18.42 -6.93
CA ARG A 258 15.43 19.67 -6.41
C ARG A 258 15.28 20.72 -7.52
N ARG A 259 14.13 21.41 -7.57
CA ARG A 259 13.95 22.66 -8.34
C ARG A 259 14.71 23.81 -7.68
N GLY A 260 16.04 23.79 -7.78
CA GLY A 260 16.89 24.94 -7.50
C GLY A 260 16.69 26.03 -8.56
N SER A 261 16.54 27.28 -8.13
CA SER A 261 16.24 28.41 -9.01
C SER A 261 17.50 29.12 -9.52
N SER A 262 17.88 28.92 -10.79
CA SER A 262 18.62 29.92 -11.61
C SER A 262 19.01 29.39 -13.00
N GLY A 263 19.14 30.30 -13.97
CA GLY A 263 20.09 30.16 -15.08
C GLY A 263 19.58 29.48 -16.37
N CYS A 264 19.63 30.21 -17.48
CA CYS A 264 19.48 29.64 -18.82
C CYS A 264 20.85 29.20 -19.37
N THR A 265 20.90 28.15 -20.19
CA THR A 265 21.53 28.14 -21.53
C THR A 265 21.36 26.77 -22.19
N SER A 266 21.28 26.74 -23.52
CA SER A 266 21.19 25.50 -24.31
C SER A 266 22.52 25.21 -25.00
N PRO A 267 23.07 23.99 -24.93
CA PRO A 267 24.11 23.53 -25.85
C PRO A 267 23.48 23.06 -27.18
N GLY A 268 24.15 23.37 -28.29
CA GLY A 268 23.77 22.91 -29.64
C GLY A 268 24.22 21.47 -29.93
N PRO A 269 23.87 20.93 -31.11
CA PRO A 269 24.21 19.56 -31.48
C PRO A 269 25.71 19.39 -31.77
N VAL A 270 26.28 18.27 -31.30
CA VAL A 270 27.58 17.75 -31.72
C VAL A 270 27.35 16.61 -32.73
N ARG A 271 28.32 16.40 -33.62
CA ARG A 271 28.29 15.39 -34.68
C ARG A 271 28.66 13.99 -34.18
#